data_AF-A0A538F1N7-F1
#
_entry.id   AF-A0A538F1N7-F1
#
_cell.length_a   1.000
_cell.length_b   1.000
_cell.length_c   1.000
_cell.angle_alpha   90.00
_cell.angle_beta   90.00
_cell.angle_gamma   90.00
#
_symmetry.space_group_name_H-M   'P 1'
#
loop_
_entity.id
_entity.type
_entity.pdbx_description
1 polymer ?
#
loop_
_entity_poly.entity_id
_entity_poly.type
_entity_poly.pdbx_seq_one_letter_code
_entity_poly.pdbx_strand_id
1 'polypeptide(L)'
;MPLDLCTPGNRDLLERNICLSALSKNLKGELKPLHHALERCAKLKCRTLKTIHFLELRVTTNAPCDSPPGRLLDGNFIVRNLITAFENGDGTRRGIHEGDFLWKGKGAVAVGSISGITNAGTHRQPVFDKCQTCDAKGWMEGRFCGTIRESRRAQLRGCQVIGTYRFHFDPTKTEGGRGGISGTLEGEIVCACPG
;
A
#
# COMPACT_ATOMS: atom_id res chain seq x y z
N MET A 1 21.78 15.12 -6.11
CA MET A 1 21.17 14.40 -4.97
C MET A 1 20.02 13.55 -5.51
N PRO A 2 19.81 12.31 -5.07
CA PRO A 2 18.63 11.53 -5.48
C PRO A 2 17.35 12.26 -5.06
N LEU A 3 16.25 12.01 -5.77
CA LEU A 3 14.92 12.46 -5.41
C LEU A 3 14.47 11.70 -4.15
N ASP A 4 13.89 12.39 -3.15
CA ASP A 4 13.36 11.76 -1.95
C ASP A 4 12.03 12.34 -1.46
N LEU A 5 10.94 11.96 -2.10
CA LEU A 5 9.57 12.29 -1.69
C LEU A 5 8.95 11.25 -0.74
N CYS A 6 9.73 10.25 -0.31
CA CYS A 6 9.26 9.27 0.68
C CYS A 6 9.50 9.74 2.11
N THR A 7 10.51 10.58 2.32
CA THR A 7 10.77 11.21 3.61
C THR A 7 9.83 12.39 3.85
N PRO A 8 9.05 12.40 4.95
CA PRO A 8 8.22 13.55 5.32
C PRO A 8 9.03 14.84 5.45
N GLY A 9 8.48 15.96 4.97
CA GLY A 9 9.12 17.27 5.07
C GLY A 9 10.21 17.55 4.03
N ASN A 10 10.48 16.61 3.12
CA ASN A 10 11.36 16.87 1.98
C ASN A 10 10.77 17.98 1.06
N ARG A 11 11.63 18.84 0.53
CA ARG A 11 11.27 20.02 -0.28
C ARG A 11 11.46 19.83 -1.79
N ASP A 12 11.78 18.62 -2.26
CA ASP A 12 12.06 18.32 -3.66
C ASP A 12 10.86 18.63 -4.58
N LEU A 13 9.61 18.53 -4.09
CA LEU A 13 8.43 18.98 -4.86
C LEU A 13 8.45 20.48 -5.18
N LEU A 14 9.01 21.29 -4.28
CA LEU A 14 9.13 22.74 -4.44
C LEU A 14 10.42 23.12 -5.19
N GLU A 15 11.51 22.40 -4.92
CA GLU A 15 12.86 22.82 -5.29
C GLU A 15 13.36 22.21 -6.60
N ARG A 16 12.66 21.22 -7.16
CA ARG A 16 13.12 20.50 -8.35
C ARG A 16 12.12 20.52 -9.49
N ASN A 17 12.67 20.57 -10.69
CA ASN A 17 11.94 20.21 -11.89
C ASN A 17 11.73 18.70 -11.89
N ILE A 18 10.46 18.27 -11.89
CA ILE A 18 10.06 16.87 -11.86
C ILE A 18 9.14 16.54 -13.04
N CYS A 19 9.26 15.31 -13.54
CA CYS A 19 8.33 14.70 -14.47
C CYS A 19 7.38 13.77 -13.72
N LEU A 20 6.09 13.87 -14.02
CA LEU A 20 5.03 13.04 -13.46
C LEU A 20 4.48 12.08 -14.52
N SER A 21 3.98 10.94 -14.09
CA SER A 21 3.42 9.91 -14.95
C SER A 21 2.42 9.10 -14.14
N ALA A 22 1.14 9.28 -14.46
CA ALA A 22 0.03 8.66 -13.74
C ALA A 22 0.22 7.15 -13.59
N LEU A 23 -0.10 6.65 -12.40
CA LEU A 23 -0.04 5.24 -12.04
C LEU A 23 -1.42 4.84 -11.51
N SER A 24 -2.13 4.00 -12.24
CA SER A 24 -3.48 3.54 -11.89
C SER A 24 -3.60 2.04 -12.14
N LYS A 25 -3.84 1.26 -11.07
CA LYS A 25 -3.77 -0.21 -11.12
C LYS A 25 -4.94 -0.88 -10.41
N ASN A 26 -5.38 -1.98 -11.00
CA ASN A 26 -6.25 -2.97 -10.37
C ASN A 26 -5.42 -4.13 -9.81
N LEU A 27 -5.88 -4.72 -8.71
CA LEU A 27 -5.16 -5.72 -7.93
C LEU A 27 -6.06 -6.89 -7.56
N LYS A 28 -5.52 -8.11 -7.64
CA LYS A 28 -6.13 -9.33 -7.11
C LYS A 28 -5.04 -10.28 -6.63
N GLY A 29 -5.29 -11.00 -5.55
CA GLY A 29 -4.33 -11.98 -5.03
C GLY A 29 -4.73 -12.57 -3.71
N GLU A 30 -3.75 -12.82 -2.84
CA GLU A 30 -3.94 -13.57 -1.60
C GLU A 30 -3.26 -12.89 -0.40
N LEU A 31 -3.93 -12.96 0.74
CA LEU A 31 -3.44 -12.57 2.05
C LEU A 31 -3.35 -13.83 2.93
N LYS A 32 -2.14 -14.17 3.40
CA LYS A 32 -1.89 -15.35 4.23
C LYS A 32 -1.38 -14.92 5.61
N PRO A 33 -2.06 -15.25 6.72
CA PRO A 33 -1.48 -15.07 8.03
C PRO A 33 -0.30 -16.04 8.18
N LEU A 34 0.86 -15.51 8.55
CA LEU A 34 2.07 -16.29 8.85
C LEU A 34 2.22 -16.53 10.35
N HIS A 35 1.92 -15.51 11.15
CA HIS A 35 2.04 -15.54 12.60
C HIS A 35 1.07 -14.52 13.21
N HIS A 36 0.53 -14.82 14.39
CA HIS A 36 -0.24 -13.85 15.17
C HIS A 36 0.03 -14.01 16.66
N ALA A 37 -0.01 -12.90 17.40
CA ALA A 37 0.21 -12.86 18.83
C ALA A 37 -0.71 -11.84 19.49
N LEU A 38 -1.26 -12.21 20.66
CA LEU A 38 -2.00 -11.31 21.51
C LEU A 38 -1.05 -10.65 22.51
N GLU A 39 -0.94 -9.33 22.44
CA GLU A 39 -0.23 -8.51 23.41
C GLU A 39 -1.20 -7.90 24.43
N ARG A 40 -0.73 -7.78 25.67
CA ARG A 40 -1.47 -7.16 26.77
C ARG A 40 -0.60 -6.12 27.45
N CYS A 41 -1.09 -4.90 27.56
CA CYS A 41 -0.44 -3.86 28.36
C CYS A 41 -1.23 -3.68 29.67
N ALA A 42 -0.67 -4.16 30.79
CA ALA A 42 -1.33 -4.08 32.09
C ALA A 42 -1.53 -2.62 32.54
N LYS A 43 -0.52 -1.76 32.34
CA LYS A 43 -0.54 -0.35 32.75
C LYS A 43 -1.65 0.44 32.05
N LEU A 44 -1.82 0.24 30.75
CA LEU A 44 -2.84 0.92 29.94
C LEU A 44 -4.15 0.12 29.81
N LYS A 45 -4.22 -1.07 30.43
CA LYS A 45 -5.37 -1.99 30.40
C LYS A 45 -5.87 -2.27 28.97
N CYS A 46 -4.97 -2.40 28.01
CA CYS A 46 -5.31 -2.63 26.60
C CYS A 46 -4.80 -3.96 26.07
N ARG A 47 -5.42 -4.40 24.98
CA ARG A 47 -5.07 -5.62 24.24
C ARG A 47 -4.86 -5.27 22.78
N THR A 48 -3.85 -5.88 22.18
CA THR A 48 -3.54 -5.72 20.75
C THR A 48 -3.35 -7.09 20.14
N LEU A 49 -3.98 -7.35 19.00
CA LEU A 49 -3.65 -8.51 18.19
C LEU A 49 -2.65 -8.04 17.14
N LYS A 50 -1.44 -8.59 17.13
CA LYS A 50 -0.48 -8.38 16.05
C LYS A 50 -0.51 -9.59 15.14
N THR A 51 -0.69 -9.38 13.85
CA THR A 51 -0.53 -10.41 12.83
C THR A 51 0.55 -10.01 11.84
N ILE A 52 1.37 -10.98 11.46
CA ILE A 52 2.25 -10.90 10.29
C ILE A 52 1.57 -11.66 9.16
N HIS A 53 1.32 -10.97 8.05
CA HIS A 53 0.76 -11.54 6.83
C HIS A 53 1.80 -11.57 5.71
N PHE A 54 1.69 -12.58 4.84
CA PHE A 54 2.22 -12.54 3.50
C PHE A 54 1.13 -12.03 2.55
N LEU A 55 1.44 -10.98 1.81
CA LEU A 55 0.56 -10.39 0.80
C LEU A 55 1.21 -10.55 -0.58
N GLU A 56 0.48 -11.17 -1.49
CA GLU A 56 0.88 -11.28 -2.89
C GLU A 56 -0.28 -10.87 -3.80
N LEU A 57 -0.03 -9.85 -4.63
CA LEU A 57 -1.02 -9.26 -5.52
C LEU A 57 -0.53 -9.29 -6.96
N ARG A 58 -1.40 -9.76 -7.86
CA ARG A 58 -1.25 -9.52 -9.29
C ARG A 58 -1.70 -8.11 -9.61
N VAL A 59 -0.85 -7.37 -10.30
CA VAL A 59 -1.05 -5.96 -10.66
C VAL A 59 -1.31 -5.82 -12.15
N THR A 60 -2.38 -5.14 -12.51
CA THR A 60 -2.78 -4.90 -13.89
C THR A 60 -3.16 -3.45 -14.12
N THR A 61 -2.75 -2.91 -15.26
CA THR A 61 -3.12 -1.60 -15.80
C THR A 61 -4.62 -1.33 -15.66
N ASN A 62 -4.98 -0.16 -15.14
CA ASN A 62 -6.34 0.38 -15.20
C ASN A 62 -6.43 1.40 -16.36
N ALA A 63 -6.93 0.98 -17.52
CA ALA A 63 -7.09 1.88 -18.67
C ALA A 63 -8.40 2.67 -18.58
N PRO A 64 -8.45 3.95 -19.02
CA PRO A 64 -7.37 4.72 -19.65
C PRO A 64 -6.46 5.49 -18.69
N CYS A 65 -6.64 5.33 -17.37
CA CYS A 65 -6.02 6.16 -16.34
C CYS A 65 -4.52 5.94 -16.13
N ASP A 66 -3.98 4.80 -16.54
CA ASP A 66 -2.58 4.44 -16.35
C ASP A 66 -1.68 4.90 -17.52
N SER A 67 -0.55 5.53 -17.18
CA SER A 67 0.41 6.04 -18.16
C SER A 67 1.24 4.94 -18.84
N PRO A 68 1.86 5.19 -20.01
CA PRO A 68 2.76 4.23 -20.63
C PRO A 68 3.94 3.76 -19.75
N PRO A 69 4.60 4.63 -18.95
CA PRO A 69 5.55 4.19 -17.92
C PRO A 69 4.90 3.30 -16.86
N GLY A 70 3.70 3.64 -16.40
CA GLY A 70 2.92 2.85 -15.43
C GLY A 70 2.75 1.39 -15.86
N ARG A 71 2.47 1.14 -17.14
CA ARG A 71 2.29 -0.23 -17.70
C ARG A 71 3.51 -1.15 -17.52
N LEU A 72 4.72 -0.60 -17.38
CA LEU A 72 5.92 -1.41 -17.11
C LEU A 72 5.87 -2.09 -15.74
N LEU A 73 5.03 -1.58 -14.84
CA LEU A 73 4.79 -2.12 -13.50
C LEU A 73 3.62 -3.13 -13.48
N ASP A 74 3.02 -3.52 -14.61
CA ASP A 74 2.13 -4.69 -14.62
C ASP A 74 2.90 -5.94 -14.22
N GLY A 75 2.46 -6.66 -13.20
CA GLY A 75 3.39 -7.55 -12.50
C GLY A 75 2.85 -8.13 -11.20
N ASN A 76 3.76 -8.39 -10.26
CA ASN A 76 3.42 -8.88 -8.93
C ASN A 76 3.91 -7.87 -7.87
N PHE A 77 3.04 -7.52 -6.94
CA PHE A 77 3.33 -6.68 -5.77
C PHE A 77 3.30 -7.58 -4.54
N ILE A 78 4.43 -7.69 -3.86
CA ILE A 78 4.65 -8.66 -2.78
C ILE A 78 5.08 -7.93 -1.52
N VAL A 79 4.40 -8.17 -0.41
CA VAL A 79 4.82 -7.75 0.94
C VAL A 79 4.98 -9.01 1.76
N ARG A 80 6.22 -9.35 2.11
CA ARG A 80 6.51 -10.62 2.80
C ARG A 80 6.09 -10.61 4.27
N ASN A 81 6.27 -9.47 4.92
CA ASN A 81 5.95 -9.24 6.31
C ASN A 81 5.07 -7.98 6.38
N LEU A 82 3.80 -8.14 6.05
CA LEU A 82 2.79 -7.12 6.31
C LEU A 82 2.37 -7.26 7.78
N ILE A 83 2.76 -6.31 8.61
CA ILE A 83 2.43 -6.33 10.03
C ILE A 83 1.18 -5.51 10.24
N THR A 84 0.17 -6.10 10.87
CA THR A 84 -1.06 -5.38 11.25
C THR A 84 -1.29 -5.51 12.76
N ALA A 85 -1.49 -4.38 13.43
CA ALA A 85 -1.84 -4.31 14.84
C ALA A 85 -3.31 -3.87 14.99
N PHE A 86 -4.15 -4.77 15.50
CA PHE A 86 -5.58 -4.55 15.69
C PHE A 86 -5.90 -4.22 17.15
N GLU A 87 -6.83 -3.28 17.36
CA GLU A 87 -7.28 -2.90 18.69
C GLU A 87 -8.06 -4.03 19.39
N ASN A 88 -8.08 -4.00 20.72
CA ASN A 88 -8.83 -4.90 21.60
C ASN A 88 -8.51 -6.40 21.45
N GLY A 89 -7.43 -6.75 20.73
CA GLY A 89 -7.07 -8.15 20.50
C GLY A 89 -8.00 -8.88 19.55
N ASP A 90 -8.65 -8.17 18.63
CA ASP A 90 -9.63 -8.72 17.68
C ASP A 90 -9.33 -8.24 16.26
N GLY A 91 -9.00 -9.18 15.38
CA GLY A 91 -8.64 -8.93 13.98
C GLY A 91 -9.77 -8.36 13.10
N THR A 92 -11.00 -8.30 13.61
CA THR A 92 -12.12 -7.61 12.95
C THR A 92 -12.27 -6.16 13.38
N ARG A 93 -11.41 -5.66 14.27
CA ARG A 93 -11.43 -4.27 14.75
C ARG A 93 -10.46 -3.40 13.98
N ARG A 94 -10.51 -2.09 14.21
CA ARG A 94 -9.60 -1.12 13.61
C ARG A 94 -8.15 -1.50 13.90
N GLY A 95 -7.27 -1.27 12.93
CA GLY A 95 -5.85 -1.47 13.11
C GLY A 95 -5.02 -0.50 12.32
N ILE A 96 -3.71 -0.57 12.54
CA ILE A 96 -2.69 0.06 11.71
C ILE A 96 -1.84 -1.03 11.10
N HIS A 97 -1.30 -0.77 9.91
CA HIS A 97 -0.44 -1.72 9.24
C HIS A 97 0.73 -1.07 8.53
N GLU A 98 1.80 -1.84 8.37
CA GLU A 98 3.00 -1.44 7.65
C GLU A 98 3.74 -2.67 7.08
N GLY A 99 4.56 -2.44 6.06
CA GLY A 99 5.45 -3.47 5.54
C GLY A 99 6.22 -3.02 4.31
N ASP A 100 7.27 -3.75 3.97
CA ASP A 100 8.09 -3.47 2.80
C ASP A 100 7.62 -4.28 1.59
N PHE A 101 7.46 -3.59 0.46
CA PHE A 101 7.05 -4.19 -0.80
C PHE A 101 8.21 -4.40 -1.77
N LEU A 102 8.07 -5.46 -2.56
CA LEU A 102 8.78 -5.68 -3.81
C LEU A 102 7.75 -5.77 -4.93
N TRP A 103 7.85 -4.85 -5.89
CA TRP A 103 6.98 -4.80 -7.05
C TRP A 103 7.76 -5.20 -8.30
N LYS A 104 7.55 -6.43 -8.76
CA LYS A 104 8.16 -6.99 -9.98
C LYS A 104 7.22 -6.81 -11.17
N GLY A 105 7.41 -5.74 -11.93
CA GLY A 105 6.73 -5.46 -13.18
C GLY A 105 7.31 -6.21 -14.38
N LYS A 106 6.61 -6.18 -15.51
CA LYS A 106 7.05 -6.71 -16.82
C LYS A 106 8.33 -6.05 -17.34
N GLY A 107 8.57 -4.79 -16.97
CA GLY A 107 9.70 -4.01 -17.46
C GLY A 107 10.35 -3.10 -16.44
N ALA A 108 9.93 -3.15 -15.17
CA ALA A 108 10.51 -2.37 -14.08
C ALA A 108 10.38 -3.13 -12.75
N VAL A 109 11.31 -2.89 -11.83
CA VAL A 109 11.27 -3.39 -10.44
C VAL A 109 11.32 -2.21 -9.50
N ALA A 110 10.32 -2.10 -8.62
CA ALA A 110 10.28 -1.10 -7.57
C ALA A 110 10.33 -1.75 -6.18
N VAL A 111 10.96 -1.07 -5.23
CA VAL A 111 11.02 -1.47 -3.82
C VAL A 111 10.65 -0.27 -2.95
N GLY A 112 9.99 -0.51 -1.83
CA GLY A 112 9.56 0.57 -0.94
C GLY A 112 8.75 0.03 0.22
N SER A 113 7.95 0.89 0.83
CA SER A 113 7.09 0.55 1.96
C SER A 113 5.64 0.91 1.71
N ILE A 114 4.76 0.21 2.42
CA ILE A 114 3.35 0.55 2.58
C ILE A 114 3.06 0.82 4.06
N SER A 115 2.13 1.74 4.32
CA SER A 115 1.63 2.00 5.67
C SER A 115 0.20 2.53 5.61
N GLY A 116 -0.62 2.19 6.59
CA GLY A 116 -2.03 2.57 6.56
C GLY A 116 -2.87 2.16 7.75
N ILE A 117 -4.17 2.22 7.55
CA ILE A 117 -5.22 1.85 8.50
C ILE A 117 -6.01 0.67 7.95
N THR A 118 -6.36 -0.26 8.84
CA THR A 118 -7.19 -1.43 8.56
C THR A 118 -8.54 -1.29 9.28
N ASN A 119 -9.61 -1.83 8.68
CA ASN A 119 -10.98 -1.88 9.20
C ASN A 119 -11.56 -0.49 9.58
N ALA A 120 -11.33 0.53 8.73
CA ALA A 120 -11.86 1.87 8.92
C ALA A 120 -12.49 2.40 7.63
N GLY A 121 -13.68 3.02 7.74
CA GLY A 121 -14.27 3.74 6.61
C GLY A 121 -13.80 5.17 6.56
N THR A 122 -12.96 5.46 5.58
CA THR A 122 -12.41 6.78 5.26
C THR A 122 -13.32 7.54 4.29
N HIS A 123 -14.04 6.81 3.42
CA HIS A 123 -14.97 7.34 2.43
C HIS A 123 -16.42 7.22 2.93
N ARG A 124 -16.71 7.91 4.04
CA ARG A 124 -17.99 7.82 4.74
C ARG A 124 -18.70 9.17 4.84
N GLN A 125 -19.99 9.11 5.12
CA GLN A 125 -20.76 10.27 5.53
C GLN A 125 -20.17 10.92 6.81
N PRO A 126 -20.30 12.25 6.96
CA PRO A 126 -21.06 13.17 6.10
C PRO A 126 -20.28 13.72 4.89
N VAL A 127 -18.99 13.41 4.75
CA VAL A 127 -18.13 14.04 3.73
C VAL A 127 -18.36 13.45 2.34
N PHE A 128 -18.58 12.14 2.27
CA PHE A 128 -18.87 11.43 1.03
C PHE A 128 -20.26 10.81 1.08
N ASP A 129 -20.83 10.55 -0.10
CA ASP A 129 -22.01 9.69 -0.23
C ASP A 129 -21.76 8.32 0.40
N LYS A 130 -22.84 7.58 0.69
CA LYS A 130 -22.82 6.36 1.52
C LYS A 130 -22.04 5.20 0.86
N CYS A 131 -20.71 5.29 0.86
CA CYS A 131 -19.76 4.33 0.32
C CYS A 131 -19.21 3.38 1.40
N GLN A 132 -18.87 3.91 2.58
CA GLN A 132 -18.42 3.12 3.74
C GLN A 132 -19.10 3.54 5.06
N THR A 133 -19.16 2.62 6.02
CA THR A 133 -19.47 2.90 7.44
C THR A 133 -18.19 3.21 8.22
N CYS A 134 -18.28 3.81 9.42
CA CYS A 134 -17.07 4.09 10.23
C CYS A 134 -16.25 2.83 10.56
N ASP A 135 -16.95 1.72 10.84
CA ASP A 135 -16.38 0.39 11.06
C ASP A 135 -16.46 -0.44 9.76
N ALA A 136 -15.69 -0.02 8.76
CA ALA A 136 -15.62 -0.68 7.46
C ALA A 136 -14.66 -1.88 7.53
N LYS A 137 -15.11 -2.97 8.14
CA LYS A 137 -14.37 -4.23 8.22
C LYS A 137 -14.03 -4.76 6.83
N GLY A 138 -12.84 -5.33 6.69
CA GLY A 138 -12.33 -5.87 5.44
C GLY A 138 -11.71 -4.84 4.52
N TRP A 139 -11.53 -3.58 4.97
CA TRP A 139 -10.83 -2.56 4.19
C TRP A 139 -9.44 -2.27 4.76
N MET A 140 -8.43 -2.26 3.89
CA MET A 140 -7.09 -1.74 4.16
C MET A 140 -6.83 -0.56 3.25
N GLU A 141 -6.50 0.59 3.82
CA GLU A 141 -6.22 1.80 3.06
C GLU A 141 -4.95 2.47 3.58
N GLY A 142 -4.16 3.04 2.68
CA GLY A 142 -2.90 3.64 3.09
C GLY A 142 -2.09 4.23 1.95
N ARG A 143 -0.85 4.55 2.25
CA ARG A 143 0.14 5.11 1.33
C ARG A 143 1.19 4.06 1.00
N PHE A 144 1.63 4.04 -0.25
CA PHE A 144 2.86 3.37 -0.65
C PHE A 144 3.88 4.40 -1.14
N CYS A 145 5.14 4.12 -0.89
CA CYS A 145 6.24 4.94 -1.40
C CYS A 145 7.46 4.07 -1.67
N GLY A 146 8.07 4.21 -2.84
CA GLY A 146 9.24 3.41 -3.21
C GLY A 146 10.04 4.00 -4.34
N THR A 147 11.05 3.26 -4.78
CA THR A 147 11.96 3.64 -5.86
C THR A 147 12.05 2.53 -6.89
N ILE A 148 12.01 2.90 -8.17
CA ILE A 148 12.31 2.02 -9.30
C ILE A 148 13.82 1.74 -9.30
N ARG A 149 14.22 0.51 -8.96
CA ARG A 149 15.63 0.08 -8.93
C ARG A 149 16.10 -0.41 -10.28
N GLU A 150 15.23 -1.09 -11.01
CA GLU A 150 15.52 -1.64 -12.32
C GLU A 150 14.44 -1.23 -13.31
N SER A 151 14.84 -0.96 -14.55
CA SER A 151 13.90 -0.72 -15.64
C SER A 151 14.54 -0.98 -17.00
N ARG A 152 13.74 -1.49 -17.94
CA ARG A 152 14.05 -1.56 -19.37
C ARG A 152 14.17 -0.16 -20.00
N ARG A 153 13.53 0.84 -19.39
CA ARG A 153 13.70 2.26 -19.72
C ARG A 153 14.68 2.88 -18.73
N ALA A 154 15.93 3.06 -19.14
CA ALA A 154 17.00 3.51 -18.25
C ALA A 154 16.66 4.82 -17.50
N GLN A 155 15.92 5.72 -18.14
CA GLN A 155 15.47 6.98 -17.56
C GLN A 155 14.50 6.85 -16.37
N LEU A 156 13.89 5.67 -16.16
CA LEU A 156 13.00 5.43 -15.02
C LEU A 156 13.75 4.95 -13.78
N ARG A 157 15.02 4.57 -13.90
CA ARG A 157 15.81 4.08 -12.75
C ARG A 157 16.07 5.25 -11.80
N GLY A 158 15.78 5.05 -10.52
CA GLY A 158 15.87 6.09 -9.50
C GLY A 158 14.62 6.97 -9.39
N CYS A 159 13.65 6.86 -10.30
CA CYS A 159 12.35 7.50 -10.11
C CYS A 159 11.59 6.85 -8.95
N GLN A 160 10.75 7.63 -8.30
CA GLN A 160 9.92 7.15 -7.19
C GLN A 160 8.53 6.75 -7.66
N VAL A 161 7.94 5.78 -6.97
CA VAL A 161 6.54 5.38 -7.11
C VAL A 161 5.82 5.76 -5.83
N ILE A 162 4.82 6.63 -5.92
CA ILE A 162 4.14 7.21 -4.75
C ILE A 162 2.66 7.23 -4.99
N GLY A 163 1.89 6.85 -3.99
CA GLY A 163 0.44 6.94 -4.09
C GLY A 163 -0.28 6.34 -2.90
N THR A 164 -1.54 6.01 -3.12
CA THR A 164 -2.42 5.37 -2.15
C THR A 164 -2.91 4.03 -2.66
N TYR A 165 -3.29 3.17 -1.72
CA TYR A 165 -3.97 1.91 -2.03
C TYR A 165 -5.26 1.79 -1.24
N ARG A 166 -6.12 0.93 -1.77
CA ARG A 166 -7.32 0.46 -1.09
C ARG A 166 -7.56 -1.01 -1.43
N PHE A 167 -7.49 -1.87 -0.42
CA PHE A 167 -7.72 -3.30 -0.55
C PHE A 167 -8.95 -3.75 0.21
N HIS A 168 -9.67 -4.71 -0.36
CA HIS A 168 -10.74 -5.46 0.24
C HIS A 168 -10.28 -6.90 0.54
N PHE A 169 -10.49 -7.37 1.76
CA PHE A 169 -10.12 -8.70 2.24
C PHE A 169 -11.16 -9.20 3.27
N ASP A 170 -11.09 -10.49 3.63
CA ASP A 170 -11.98 -11.08 4.63
C ASP A 170 -11.30 -11.15 6.01
N PRO A 171 -11.70 -10.33 7.00
CA PRO A 171 -11.09 -10.30 8.31
C PRO A 171 -11.57 -11.45 9.20
N THR A 172 -10.68 -11.97 10.04
CA THR A 172 -11.01 -12.97 11.07
C THR A 172 -10.65 -12.44 12.45
N LYS A 173 -11.42 -12.84 13.48
CA LYS A 173 -11.18 -12.36 14.86
C LYS A 173 -9.81 -12.74 15.40
N THR A 174 -9.33 -13.94 15.06
CA THR A 174 -8.12 -14.55 15.64
C THR A 174 -6.85 -14.21 14.88
N GLU A 175 -6.91 -14.20 13.54
CA GLU A 175 -5.72 -14.04 12.70
C GLU A 175 -5.72 -12.71 11.94
N GLY A 176 -6.76 -11.88 12.05
CA GLY A 176 -6.79 -10.59 11.34
C GLY A 176 -7.17 -10.68 9.87
N GLY A 177 -7.42 -11.88 9.33
CA GLY A 177 -7.87 -12.11 7.96
C GLY A 177 -7.01 -13.08 7.18
N ARG A 178 -7.61 -13.70 6.15
CA ARG A 178 -6.95 -14.67 5.26
C ARG A 178 -7.72 -14.81 3.95
N GLY A 179 -7.06 -15.32 2.91
CA GLY A 179 -7.69 -15.70 1.65
C GLY A 179 -7.59 -14.62 0.58
N GLY A 180 -8.63 -14.51 -0.25
CA GLY A 180 -8.64 -13.61 -1.40
C GLY A 180 -8.58 -12.13 -0.99
N ILE A 181 -7.81 -11.36 -1.75
CA ILE A 181 -7.71 -9.91 -1.59
C ILE A 181 -7.76 -9.24 -2.96
N SER A 182 -8.39 -8.08 -3.03
CA SER A 182 -8.51 -7.29 -4.26
C SER A 182 -8.48 -5.81 -3.95
N GLY A 183 -8.19 -4.96 -4.93
CA GLY A 183 -8.17 -3.54 -4.67
C GLY A 183 -7.59 -2.72 -5.79
N THR A 184 -7.20 -1.49 -5.46
CA THR A 184 -6.61 -0.53 -6.38
C THR A 184 -5.37 0.14 -5.80
N LEU A 185 -4.50 0.61 -6.67
CA LEU A 185 -3.42 1.56 -6.38
C LEU A 185 -3.60 2.76 -7.31
N GLU A 186 -3.55 3.95 -6.75
CA GLU A 186 -3.58 5.22 -7.50
C GLU A 186 -2.39 6.08 -7.06
N GLY A 187 -1.68 6.69 -8.01
CA GLY A 187 -0.48 7.45 -7.69
C GLY A 187 0.26 7.99 -8.91
N GLU A 188 1.55 8.25 -8.72
CA GLU A 188 2.45 8.84 -9.71
C GLU A 188 3.80 8.12 -9.72
N ILE A 189 4.38 8.00 -10.91
CA ILE A 189 5.83 7.82 -11.07
C ILE A 189 6.46 9.21 -11.16
N VAL A 190 7.38 9.51 -10.24
CA VAL A 190 8.03 10.82 -10.13
C VAL A 190 9.51 10.70 -10.46
N CYS A 191 9.95 11.43 -11.47
CA CYS A 191 11.35 11.48 -11.90
C CYS A 191 11.89 12.91 -11.73
N ALA A 192 13.11 13.07 -11.24
CA ALA A 192 13.81 14.34 -11.37
C ALA A 192 14.18 14.58 -12.84
N CYS A 193 13.95 15.79 -13.36
CA CYS A 193 14.42 16.17 -14.68
C CYS A 193 15.95 16.18 -14.71
N PRO A 194 16.60 15.63 -15.74
CA PRO A 194 18.02 15.90 -15.98
C PRO A 194 18.22 17.40 -16.13
N GLY A 195 19.21 17.94 -15.42
CA GLY A 195 19.68 19.31 -15.62
C GLY A 195 20.52 19.45 -16.88
#